data_AF-A0A498GHA3-F1
#
_entry.id   AF-A0A498GHA3-F1
#
_cell.length_a   1.000
_cell.length_b   1.000
_cell.length_c   1.000
_cell.angle_alpha   90.00
_cell.angle_beta   90.00
_cell.angle_gamma   90.00
#
_symmetry.space_group_name_H-M   'P 1'
#
loop_
_entity.id
_entity.type
_entity.pdbx_description
1 polymer ?
#
loop_
_entity_poly.entity_id
_entity_poly.type
_entity_poly.pdbx_seq_one_letter_code
_entity_poly.pdbx_strand_id
1 'polypeptide(L)'
;MARRQSRADIVSGAIIALTAMAGVAVWSRLPAEVAIHFSASSTPDNYVSKPVGVVLMPALMLATLVVLEWAFRYDPPDVPQVAATVTVATMAFMGAIHGLVLAWNLGYQVPFDLVLVGSLVWAVLIVGYAVKMEYEHG
;
A
#
# COMPACT_ATOMS: atom_id res chain seq x y z
N MET A 1 -2.63 -23.08 8.26
CA MET A 1 -1.85 -21.86 7.89
C MET A 1 -1.55 -21.77 6.40
N ALA A 2 -0.75 -22.67 5.81
CA ALA A 2 -0.19 -22.51 4.46
C ALA A 2 -1.18 -22.14 3.33
N ARG A 3 -2.38 -22.74 3.31
CA ARG A 3 -3.37 -22.49 2.25
C ARG A 3 -4.01 -21.09 2.31
N ARG A 4 -4.18 -20.49 3.50
CA ARG A 4 -4.74 -19.13 3.63
C ARG A 4 -3.69 -18.09 3.27
N GLN A 5 -2.46 -18.26 3.75
CA GLN A 5 -1.36 -17.39 3.39
C GLN A 5 -1.13 -17.41 1.88
N SER A 6 -1.07 -18.60 1.26
CA SER A 6 -0.95 -18.71 -0.20
C SER A 6 -2.05 -17.97 -0.98
N ARG A 7 -3.29 -17.92 -0.48
CA ARG A 7 -4.35 -17.11 -1.10
C ARG A 7 -4.11 -15.61 -0.92
N ALA A 8 -3.67 -15.20 0.26
CA ALA A 8 -3.31 -13.82 0.54
C ALA A 8 -2.15 -13.36 -0.36
N ASP A 9 -1.13 -14.19 -0.55
CA ASP A 9 0.01 -13.89 -1.41
C ASP A 9 -0.42 -13.73 -2.88
N ILE A 10 -1.33 -14.58 -3.38
CA ILE A 10 -1.91 -14.44 -4.73
C ILE A 10 -2.69 -13.13 -4.86
N VAL A 11 -3.53 -12.80 -3.87
CA VAL A 11 -4.32 -11.56 -3.87
C VAL A 11 -3.39 -10.34 -3.82
N SER A 12 -2.40 -10.36 -2.93
CA SER A 12 -1.37 -9.33 -2.80
C SER A 12 -0.60 -9.14 -4.11
N GLY A 13 -0.16 -10.24 -4.74
CA GLY A 13 0.49 -10.21 -6.05
C GLY A 13 -0.40 -9.61 -7.13
N ALA A 14 -1.70 -9.92 -7.12
CA ALA A 14 -2.66 -9.32 -8.05
C ALA A 14 -2.82 -7.81 -7.81
N ILE A 15 -2.89 -7.36 -6.55
CA ILE A 15 -2.94 -5.92 -6.22
C ILE A 15 -1.67 -5.22 -6.73
N ILE A 16 -0.48 -5.77 -6.45
CA ILE A 16 0.80 -5.22 -6.92
C ILE A 16 0.83 -5.10 -8.45
N ALA A 17 0.41 -6.16 -9.14
CA ALA A 17 0.34 -6.17 -10.60
C ALA A 17 -0.62 -5.08 -11.13
N LEU A 18 -1.81 -4.96 -10.53
CA LEU A 18 -2.77 -3.92 -10.88
C LEU A 18 -2.22 -2.51 -10.61
N THR A 19 -1.50 -2.30 -9.51
CA THR A 19 -0.84 -1.03 -9.19
C THR A 19 0.21 -0.67 -10.24
N ALA A 20 1.06 -1.62 -10.63
CA ALA A 20 2.05 -1.40 -11.69
C ALA A 20 1.38 -1.11 -13.05
N MET A 21 0.35 -1.90 -13.40
CA MET A 21 -0.43 -1.71 -14.62
C MET A 21 -1.10 -0.34 -14.67
N ALA A 22 -1.61 0.16 -13.54
CA ALA A 22 -2.23 1.49 -13.47
C ALA A 22 -1.23 2.59 -13.84
N GLY A 23 0.00 2.54 -13.31
CA GLY A 23 1.05 3.50 -13.66
C GLY A 23 1.45 3.44 -15.13
N VAL A 24 1.57 2.24 -15.70
CA VAL A 24 1.85 2.04 -17.14
C VAL A 24 0.69 2.56 -18.00
N ALA A 25 -0.56 2.29 -17.61
CA ALA A 25 -1.75 2.69 -18.37
C ALA A 25 -1.90 4.21 -18.49
N VAL A 26 -1.37 4.98 -17.54
CA VAL A 26 -1.43 6.46 -17.55
C VAL A 26 -0.11 7.12 -17.94
N TRP A 27 0.92 6.35 -18.27
CA TRP A 27 2.29 6.83 -18.52
C TRP A 27 2.40 7.99 -19.51
N SER A 28 1.65 7.92 -20.62
CA SER A 28 1.66 8.94 -21.68
C SER A 28 1.09 10.27 -21.24
N ARG A 29 0.28 10.29 -20.17
CA ARG A 29 -0.38 11.48 -19.62
C ARG A 29 0.34 12.07 -18.42
N LEU A 30 1.29 11.35 -17.83
CA LEU A 30 2.05 11.86 -16.68
C LEU A 30 3.06 12.95 -17.10
N PRO A 31 3.32 13.95 -16.24
CA PRO A 31 4.41 14.91 -16.42
C PRO A 31 5.80 14.24 -16.38
N ALA A 32 6.83 14.95 -16.84
CA ALA A 32 8.22 14.46 -16.79
C ALA A 32 8.72 14.27 -15.34
N GLU A 33 8.28 15.15 -14.45
CA GLU A 33 8.50 15.09 -13.01
C GLU A 33 7.18 14.79 -12.29
N VAL A 34 7.20 13.78 -11.43
CA VAL A 34 6.03 13.28 -10.70
C VAL A 34 6.19 13.66 -9.24
N ALA A 35 5.20 14.36 -8.69
CA ALA A 35 5.11 14.65 -7.26
C ALA A 35 4.88 13.34 -6.49
N ILE A 36 5.67 13.10 -5.44
CA ILE A 36 5.59 11.88 -4.62
C ILE A 36 5.49 12.15 -3.12
N HIS A 37 5.69 13.40 -2.68
CA HIS A 37 5.52 13.81 -1.29
C HIS A 37 4.73 15.11 -1.25
N PHE A 38 3.92 15.25 -0.21
CA PHE A 38 2.97 16.33 -0.01
C PHE A 38 3.05 16.79 1.44
N SER A 39 3.11 18.09 1.66
CA SER A 39 3.09 18.68 2.99
C SER A 39 1.70 18.58 3.62
N ALA A 40 1.59 18.94 4.90
CA ALA A 40 0.30 19.02 5.61
C ALA A 40 -0.67 20.06 5.01
N SER A 41 -0.20 20.97 4.15
CA SER A 41 -1.05 21.91 3.41
C SER A 41 -1.45 21.39 2.02
N SER A 42 -1.32 20.09 1.77
CA SER A 42 -1.61 19.45 0.48
C SER A 42 -0.78 20.00 -0.69
N THR A 43 0.38 20.59 -0.40
CA THR A 43 1.28 21.12 -1.43
C THR A 43 2.41 20.13 -1.70
N PRO A 44 2.67 19.76 -2.96
CA PRO A 44 3.81 18.92 -3.30
C PRO A 44 5.13 19.63 -3.00
N ASP A 45 6.05 18.94 -2.34
CA ASP A 45 7.36 19.47 -1.93
C ASP A 45 8.54 18.55 -2.32
N ASN A 46 8.25 17.36 -2.89
CA ASN A 46 9.26 16.48 -3.47
C ASN A 46 8.77 15.84 -4.78
N TYR A 47 9.69 15.76 -5.74
CA TYR A 47 9.45 15.27 -7.09
C TYR A 47 10.53 14.29 -7.51
N VAL A 48 10.16 13.36 -8.38
CA VAL A 48 11.09 12.41 -9.00
C VAL A 48 10.81 12.29 -10.49
N SER A 49 11.74 11.68 -11.23
CA SER A 49 11.50 11.40 -12.64
C SER A 49 10.29 10.46 -12.82
N LYS A 50 9.56 10.61 -13.93
CA LYS A 50 8.41 9.77 -14.27
C LYS A 50 8.65 8.26 -14.10
N PRO A 51 9.77 7.66 -14.57
CA PRO A 51 10.04 6.24 -14.35
C PRO A 51 10.10 5.88 -12.88
N VAL A 52 10.76 6.71 -12.06
CA VAL A 52 10.85 6.48 -10.62
C VAL A 52 9.47 6.60 -9.97
N GLY A 53 8.70 7.64 -10.30
CA GLY A 53 7.36 7.85 -9.73
C GLY A 53 6.37 6.71 -10.02
N VAL A 54 6.50 6.05 -11.17
CA VAL A 54 5.65 4.91 -11.55
C VAL A 54 6.11 3.59 -10.95
N VAL A 55 7.42 3.34 -10.88
CA VAL A 55 7.97 2.04 -10.45
C VAL A 55 8.18 1.94 -8.94
N LEU A 56 8.41 3.06 -8.25
CA LEU A 56 8.79 3.09 -6.84
C LEU A 56 7.77 2.39 -5.93
N MET A 57 6.48 2.70 -6.05
CA MET A 57 5.45 2.09 -5.19
C MET A 57 5.30 0.58 -5.43
N PRO A 58 5.13 0.08 -6.67
CA PRO A 58 5.15 -1.37 -6.92
C PRO A 58 6.39 -2.07 -6.37
N ALA A 59 7.57 -1.47 -6.49
CA ALA A 59 8.80 -2.03 -5.92
C ALA A 59 8.77 -2.07 -4.38
N LEU A 60 8.29 -1.01 -3.73
CA LEU A 60 8.09 -0.98 -2.29
C LEU A 60 7.05 -2.01 -1.83
N MET A 61 5.97 -2.20 -2.58
CA MET A 61 4.96 -3.22 -2.24
C MET A 61 5.55 -4.63 -2.29
N LEU A 62 6.36 -4.95 -3.29
CA LEU A 62 7.07 -6.24 -3.37
C LEU A 62 8.02 -6.42 -2.19
N ALA A 63 8.81 -5.40 -1.85
CA ALA A 63 9.71 -5.44 -0.71
C ALA A 63 8.94 -5.66 0.61
N THR A 64 7.85 -4.92 0.82
CA THR A 64 6.99 -5.07 1.99
C THR A 64 6.35 -6.46 2.06
N LEU A 65 5.91 -7.03 0.94
CA LEU A 65 5.34 -8.38 0.91
C LEU A 65 6.36 -9.40 1.40
N VAL A 66 7.59 -9.35 0.88
CA VAL A 66 8.68 -10.22 1.31
C VAL A 66 8.99 -10.05 2.80
N VAL A 67 9.03 -8.80 3.29
CA VAL A 67 9.27 -8.51 4.71
C VAL A 67 8.17 -9.10 5.60
N LEU A 68 6.89 -8.95 5.21
CA LEU A 68 5.77 -9.50 5.98
C LEU A 68 5.74 -11.04 5.94
N GLU A 69 6.00 -11.65 4.78
CA GLU A 69 6.12 -13.11 4.66
C GLU A 69 7.24 -13.66 5.55
N TRP A 70 8.39 -12.98 5.58
CA TRP A 70 9.48 -13.33 6.49
C TRP A 70 9.07 -13.16 7.95
N ALA A 71 8.52 -12.01 8.32
CA ALA A 71 8.11 -11.73 9.70
C ALA A 71 7.16 -12.81 10.24
N PHE A 72 6.07 -13.11 9.52
CA PHE A 72 5.09 -14.12 9.94
C PHE A 72 5.58 -15.56 9.85
N ARG A 73 6.68 -15.81 9.14
CA ARG A 73 7.34 -17.12 9.15
C ARG A 73 8.14 -17.36 10.43
N TYR A 74 8.78 -16.33 10.97
CA TYR A 74 9.59 -16.43 12.19
C TYR A 74 8.75 -16.24 13.46
N ASP A 75 7.78 -15.33 13.40
CA ASP A 75 6.87 -15.01 14.50
C ASP A 75 5.42 -15.08 14.00
N PRO A 76 4.89 -16.30 13.82
CA PRO A 76 3.53 -16.49 13.36
C PRO A 76 2.52 -16.02 14.42
N PRO A 77 1.43 -15.31 14.03
CA PRO A 77 0.35 -14.98 14.95
C PRO A 77 -0.41 -16.23 15.42
N ASP A 78 -0.98 -16.18 16.62
CA ASP A 78 -1.80 -17.26 17.18
C ASP A 78 -3.06 -17.48 16.32
N VAL A 79 -3.61 -16.39 15.76
CA VAL A 79 -4.70 -16.45 14.80
C VAL A 79 -4.16 -16.28 13.36
N PRO A 80 -4.13 -17.36 12.54
CA PRO A 80 -3.54 -17.32 11.18
C PRO A 80 -4.15 -16.29 10.23
N GLN A 81 -5.39 -15.87 10.48
CA GLN A 81 -6.11 -14.88 9.69
C GLN A 81 -5.49 -13.50 9.83
N VAL A 82 -4.81 -13.20 10.95
CA VAL A 82 -4.17 -11.90 11.18
C VAL A 82 -3.10 -11.64 10.13
N ALA A 83 -2.18 -12.59 9.91
CA ALA A 83 -1.13 -12.48 8.90
C ALA A 83 -1.69 -12.21 7.50
N ALA A 84 -2.70 -12.99 7.08
CA ALA A 84 -3.34 -12.84 5.78
C ALA A 84 -4.04 -11.48 5.61
N THR A 85 -4.81 -11.05 6.62
CA THR A 85 -5.55 -9.79 6.59
C THR A 85 -4.61 -8.59 6.59
N VAL A 86 -3.60 -8.58 7.47
CA VAL A 86 -2.58 -7.51 7.53
C VAL A 86 -1.89 -7.38 6.18
N THR A 87 -1.43 -8.50 5.60
CA THR A 87 -0.74 -8.52 4.32
C THR A 87 -1.59 -7.89 3.20
N VAL A 88 -2.82 -8.39 3.00
CA VAL A 88 -3.71 -7.88 1.94
C VAL A 88 -4.12 -6.43 2.19
N ALA A 89 -4.42 -6.06 3.44
CA ALA A 89 -4.80 -4.69 3.79
C ALA A 89 -3.67 -3.69 3.54
N THR A 90 -2.42 -4.07 3.85
CA THR A 90 -1.24 -3.24 3.55
C THR A 90 -1.03 -3.07 2.05
N MET A 91 -1.16 -4.12 1.25
CA MET A 91 -1.05 -4.00 -0.21
C MET A 91 -2.17 -3.13 -0.80
N ALA A 92 -3.41 -3.32 -0.35
CA ALA A 92 -4.53 -2.50 -0.77
C ALA A 92 -4.32 -1.02 -0.42
N PHE A 93 -3.83 -0.74 0.78
CA PHE A 93 -3.52 0.62 1.22
C PHE A 93 -2.43 1.26 0.35
N MET A 94 -1.29 0.60 0.15
CA MET A 94 -0.20 1.10 -0.69
C MET A 94 -0.66 1.32 -2.14
N GLY A 95 -1.46 0.40 -2.69
CA GLY A 95 -2.06 0.54 -4.01
C GLY A 95 -3.00 1.75 -4.12
N ALA A 96 -3.80 2.00 -3.09
CA ALA A 96 -4.67 3.18 -3.02
C ALA A 96 -3.85 4.48 -2.97
N ILE A 97 -2.79 4.54 -2.16
CA ILE A 97 -1.87 5.69 -2.11
C ILE A 97 -1.24 5.95 -3.48
N HIS A 98 -0.77 4.90 -4.18
CA HIS A 98 -0.24 5.08 -5.53
C HIS A 98 -1.29 5.62 -6.50
N GLY A 99 -2.54 5.12 -6.44
CA GLY A 99 -3.65 5.63 -7.24
C GLY A 99 -3.92 7.13 -7.01
N LEU A 100 -3.86 7.58 -5.75
CA LEU A 100 -4.03 8.99 -5.38
C LEU A 100 -2.87 9.86 -5.89
N VAL A 101 -1.63 9.36 -5.81
CA VAL A 101 -0.46 10.01 -6.40
C VAL A 101 -0.60 10.15 -7.91
N LEU A 102 -1.04 9.09 -8.61
CA LEU A 102 -1.31 9.15 -10.05
C LEU A 102 -2.43 10.15 -10.37
N ALA A 103 -3.52 10.16 -9.59
CA ALA A 103 -4.62 11.10 -9.78
C ALA A 103 -4.14 12.56 -9.66
N TRP A 104 -3.36 12.88 -8.62
CA TRP A 104 -2.78 14.21 -8.49
C TRP A 104 -1.94 14.61 -9.71
N ASN A 105 -1.04 13.72 -10.14
CA ASN A 105 -0.14 13.99 -11.27
C ASN A 105 -0.85 14.00 -12.63
N LEU A 106 -2.10 13.55 -12.71
CA LEU A 106 -2.98 13.71 -13.87
C LEU A 106 -3.80 15.01 -13.84
N GLY A 107 -3.64 15.84 -12.81
CA GLY A 107 -4.32 17.12 -12.66
C GLY A 107 -5.61 17.06 -11.84
N TYR A 108 -5.93 15.93 -11.20
CA TYR A 108 -7.05 15.87 -10.26
C TYR A 108 -6.67 16.49 -8.91
N GLN A 109 -7.63 17.12 -8.26
CA GLN A 109 -7.44 17.65 -6.90
C GLN A 109 -7.56 16.52 -5.89
N VAL A 110 -6.48 16.28 -5.14
CA VAL A 110 -6.44 15.29 -4.05
C VAL A 110 -6.14 16.01 -2.73
N PRO A 111 -7.02 15.93 -1.72
CA PRO A 111 -6.78 16.52 -0.41
C PRO A 111 -5.83 15.63 0.41
N PHE A 112 -4.52 15.85 0.31
CA PHE A 112 -3.50 15.02 0.96
C PHE A 112 -3.49 15.12 2.50
N ASP A 113 -4.07 16.18 3.06
CA ASP A 113 -4.42 16.29 4.47
C ASP A 113 -5.44 15.22 4.89
N LEU A 114 -6.48 14.97 4.08
CA LEU A 114 -7.42 13.87 4.33
C LEU A 114 -6.78 12.50 4.07
N VAL A 115 -5.86 12.41 3.12
CA VAL A 115 -5.06 11.17 2.91
C VAL A 115 -4.22 10.86 4.15
N LEU A 116 -3.60 11.86 4.76
CA LEU A 116 -2.88 11.70 6.03
C LEU A 116 -3.79 11.18 7.14
N VAL A 117 -4.95 11.83 7.35
CA VAL A 117 -5.93 11.38 8.36
C VAL A 117 -6.41 9.96 8.06
N GLY A 118 -6.73 9.65 6.80
CA GLY A 118 -7.14 8.32 6.36
C GLY A 118 -6.06 7.26 6.59
N SER A 119 -4.79 7.63 6.42
CA SER A 119 -3.64 6.75 6.69
C SER A 119 -3.50 6.43 8.17
N LEU A 120 -3.70 7.42 9.05
CA LEU A 120 -3.70 7.22 10.50
C LEU A 120 -4.89 6.35 10.95
N VAL A 121 -6.09 6.59 10.40
CA VAL A 121 -7.27 5.76 10.67
C VAL A 121 -7.03 4.33 10.22
N TRP A 122 -6.51 4.12 9.00
CA TRP A 122 -6.15 2.80 8.51
C TRP A 122 -5.17 2.09 9.45
N ALA A 123 -4.13 2.79 9.93
CA ALA A 123 -3.15 2.24 10.85
C ALA A 123 -3.79 1.82 12.19
N VAL A 124 -4.64 2.66 12.78
CA VAL A 124 -5.37 2.31 14.01
C VAL A 124 -6.29 1.11 13.80
N LEU A 125 -6.99 1.04 12.67
CA LEU A 125 -7.89 -0.07 12.36
C LEU A 125 -7.14 -1.38 12.19
N ILE A 126 -6.02 -1.40 11.48
CA ILE A 126 -5.28 -2.65 11.23
C ILE A 126 -4.57 -3.16 12.47
N VAL A 127 -3.98 -2.25 13.27
CA VAL A 127 -3.37 -2.60 14.56
C VAL A 127 -4.43 -3.05 15.54
N GLY A 128 -5.54 -2.31 15.66
CA GLY A 128 -6.66 -2.66 16.53
C GLY A 128 -7.28 -4.00 16.17
N TYR A 129 -7.42 -4.29 14.87
CA TYR A 129 -7.85 -5.61 14.39
C TYR A 129 -6.87 -6.71 14.83
N ALA A 130 -5.57 -6.55 14.59
CA ALA A 130 -4.57 -7.55 14.95
C ALA A 130 -4.56 -7.82 16.46
N VAL A 131 -4.49 -6.77 17.28
CA VAL A 131 -4.55 -6.88 18.75
C VAL A 131 -5.84 -7.56 19.20
N LYS A 132 -7.00 -7.12 18.71
CA LYS A 132 -8.27 -7.71 19.10
C LYS A 132 -8.33 -9.21 18.79
N MET A 133 -7.88 -9.61 17.60
CA MET A 133 -7.91 -11.01 17.20
C MET A 133 -6.98 -11.87 18.07
N GLU A 134 -5.78 -11.41 18.37
CA GLU A 134 -4.81 -12.17 19.19
C GLU A 134 -5.24 -12.28 20.66
N TYR A 135 -5.78 -11.23 21.27
CA TYR A 135 -6.15 -11.26 22.69
C TYR A 135 -7.55 -11.84 22.98
N GLU A 136 -8.49 -11.77 22.04
CA GLU A 136 -9.83 -12.34 22.24
C GLU A 136 -9.94 -13.80 21.77
N HIS A 137 -9.04 -14.27 20.90
CA HIS A 137 -9.14 -15.59 20.26
C HIS A 137 -7.86 -16.44 20.32
N GLY A 138 -6.78 -15.96 20.95
CA GLY A 138 -5.60 -16.75 21.34
C GLY A 138 -5.81 -17.40 22.71
#